data_AF-A0A6P2NJV0-F1
#
_entry.id   AF-A0A6P2NJV0-F1
#
_cell.length_a   1.000
_cell.length_b   1.000
_cell.length_c   1.000
_cell.angle_alpha   90.00
_cell.angle_beta   90.00
_cell.angle_gamma   90.00
#
_symmetry.space_group_name_H-M   'P 1'
#
loop_
_entity.id
_entity.type
_entity.pdbx_description
1 polymer ?
#
loop_
_entity_poly.entity_id
_entity_poly.type
_entity_poly.pdbx_seq_one_letter_code
_entity_poly.pdbx_strand_id
1 'polypeptide(L)'
;MQEILPVGTIQALANLIRAARLQQGFTRDELANATGLSPKFISQVEAGKPTAQIGKVLLLLGELGVSLLAQSSIEISAENALKAAQRRRSRHGG
;
A
#
# COMPACT_ATOMS: atom_id res chain seq x y z
N MET A 1 13.57 1.61 16.81
CA MET A 1 12.62 2.74 16.66
C MET A 1 11.93 2.56 15.31
N GLN A 2 10.61 2.72 15.25
CA GLN A 2 9.89 2.74 13.98
C GLN A 2 10.13 4.11 13.34
N GLU A 3 10.73 4.16 12.16
CA GLU A 3 11.06 5.41 11.46
C GLU A 3 10.05 5.67 10.34
N ILE A 4 9.54 6.89 10.26
CA ILE A 4 8.70 7.33 9.14
C ILE A 4 9.63 7.71 7.99
N LEU A 5 9.62 6.91 6.93
CA LEU A 5 10.42 7.16 5.74
C LEU A 5 9.59 7.89 4.68
N PRO A 6 10.03 9.06 4.18
CA PRO A 6 9.32 9.74 3.10
C PRO A 6 9.45 8.94 1.79
N VAL A 7 8.30 8.57 1.21
CA VAL A 7 8.22 7.85 -0.05
C VAL A 7 7.71 8.79 -1.15
N GLY A 8 8.63 9.39 -1.89
CA GLY A 8 8.31 10.34 -2.98
C GLY A 8 8.18 9.72 -4.37
N THR A 9 8.57 8.45 -4.55
CA THR A 9 8.56 7.78 -5.86
C THR A 9 8.11 6.33 -5.76
N ILE A 10 7.66 5.76 -6.88
CA ILE A 10 7.31 4.34 -6.98
C ILE A 10 8.50 3.44 -6.63
N GLN A 11 9.72 3.81 -7.06
CA GLN A 11 10.92 3.05 -6.75
C GLN A 11 11.25 3.08 -5.25
N ALA A 12 11.07 4.22 -4.58
CA ALA A 12 11.25 4.32 -3.14
C ALA A 12 10.27 3.39 -2.39
N LEU A 13 8.99 3.34 -2.82
CA LEU A 13 8.00 2.43 -2.26
C LEU A 13 8.39 0.96 -2.49
N ALA A 14 8.81 0.62 -3.71
CA ALA A 14 9.24 -0.73 -4.08
C ALA A 14 10.44 -1.21 -3.24
N ASN A 15 11.42 -0.32 -3.04
CA ASN A 15 12.58 -0.60 -2.19
C ASN A 15 12.17 -0.83 -0.74
N LEU A 16 11.24 -0.03 -0.20
CA LEU A 16 10.73 -0.17 1.16
C LEU A 16 10.00 -1.52 1.34
N ILE A 17 9.12 -1.89 0.41
CA ILE A 17 8.42 -3.18 0.41
C ILE A 17 9.43 -4.34 0.40
N ARG A 18 10.43 -4.26 -0.50
CA ARG A 18 11.47 -5.29 -0.59
C ARG A 18 12.29 -5.39 0.68
N ALA A 19 12.68 -4.26 1.26
CA ALA A 19 13.44 -4.22 2.51
C ALA A 19 12.64 -4.83 3.67
N ALA A 20 11.36 -4.48 3.80
CA ALA A 20 10.48 -5.06 4.82
C ALA A 20 10.34 -6.57 4.67
N ARG A 21 10.15 -7.08 3.43
CA ARG A 21 10.11 -8.52 3.16
C ARG A 21 11.42 -9.21 3.55
N LEU A 22 12.56 -8.66 3.12
CA LEU A 22 13.88 -9.25 3.41
C LEU A 22 14.19 -9.26 4.91
N GLN A 23 13.84 -8.19 5.63
CA GLN A 23 14.03 -8.08 7.07
C GLN A 23 13.26 -9.15 7.85
N GLN A 24 12.11 -9.57 7.33
CA GLN A 24 11.26 -10.61 7.91
C GLN A 24 11.64 -12.02 7.45
N GLY A 25 12.62 -12.15 6.52
CA GLY A 25 13.06 -13.45 6.01
C GLY A 25 12.09 -14.12 5.03
N PHE A 26 11.02 -13.45 4.63
CA PHE A 26 10.04 -14.02 3.71
C PHE A 26 10.56 -14.12 2.29
N THR A 27 10.31 -15.25 1.63
CA THR A 27 10.36 -15.41 0.19
C THR A 27 9.15 -14.72 -0.47
N ARG A 28 9.18 -14.56 -1.79
CA ARG A 28 8.02 -14.03 -2.52
C ARG A 28 6.85 -15.02 -2.51
N ASP A 29 7.15 -16.32 -2.47
CA ASP A 29 6.14 -17.37 -2.48
C ASP A 29 5.42 -17.46 -1.14
N GLU A 30 6.12 -17.31 -0.02
CA GLU A 30 5.50 -17.23 1.31
C GLU A 30 4.57 -16.02 1.42
N LEU A 31 5.01 -14.86 0.95
CA LEU A 31 4.20 -13.65 0.97
C LEU A 31 3.00 -13.73 -0.01
N ALA A 32 3.17 -14.43 -1.14
CA ALA A 32 2.08 -14.76 -2.06
C ALA A 32 1.02 -15.65 -1.38
N ASN A 33 1.46 -16.66 -0.64
CA ASN A 33 0.56 -17.55 0.11
C ASN A 33 -0.21 -16.80 1.21
N ALA A 34 0.44 -15.88 1.92
CA ALA A 34 -0.19 -15.11 2.97
C ALA A 34 -1.22 -14.10 2.44
N THR A 35 -0.93 -13.46 1.30
CA THR A 35 -1.78 -12.39 0.73
C THR A 35 -2.78 -12.86 -0.33
N GLY A 36 -2.65 -14.09 -0.83
CA GLY A 36 -3.37 -14.59 -2.01
C GLY A 36 -2.96 -13.90 -3.33
N LEU A 37 -1.87 -13.13 -3.33
CA LEU A 37 -1.30 -12.50 -4.52
C LEU A 37 -0.39 -13.47 -5.27
N SER A 38 -0.12 -13.22 -6.55
CA SER A 38 0.84 -14.06 -7.28
C SER A 38 2.30 -13.63 -6.98
N PRO A 39 3.26 -14.58 -6.94
CA PRO A 39 4.68 -14.25 -6.79
C PRO A 39 5.17 -13.28 -7.89
N LYS A 40 4.60 -13.40 -9.10
CA LYS A 40 4.83 -12.47 -10.23
C LYS A 40 4.38 -11.05 -9.91
N PHE A 41 3.23 -10.88 -9.27
CA PHE A 41 2.76 -9.56 -8.85
C PHE A 41 3.72 -8.95 -7.82
N ILE A 42 4.10 -9.71 -6.79
CA ILE A 42 5.05 -9.25 -5.76
C ILE A 42 6.39 -8.86 -6.38
N SER A 43 6.92 -9.68 -7.29
CA SER A 43 8.15 -9.38 -8.04
C SER A 43 8.03 -8.07 -8.84
N GLN A 44 6.90 -7.85 -9.53
CA GLN A 44 6.66 -6.60 -10.26
C GLN A 44 6.55 -5.38 -9.36
N VAL A 45 5.93 -5.51 -8.18
CA VAL A 45 5.85 -4.43 -7.20
C VAL A 45 7.23 -4.07 -6.67
N GLU A 46 8.04 -5.05 -6.27
CA GLU A 46 9.42 -4.83 -5.81
C GLU A 46 10.34 -4.30 -6.90
N ALA A 47 10.01 -4.50 -8.17
CA ALA A 47 10.71 -3.93 -9.32
C ALA A 47 10.23 -2.50 -9.66
N GLY A 48 9.28 -1.93 -8.91
CA GLY A 48 8.80 -0.57 -9.15
C GLY A 48 7.83 -0.42 -10.32
N LYS A 49 7.03 -1.46 -10.63
CA LYS A 49 6.06 -1.40 -11.72
C LYS A 49 5.05 -0.25 -11.49
N PRO A 50 5.00 0.76 -12.38
CA PRO A 50 4.13 1.94 -12.20
C PRO A 50 2.64 1.63 -12.30
N THR A 51 2.29 0.53 -12.96
CA THR A 51 0.91 0.08 -13.17
C THR A 51 0.48 -1.02 -12.17
N ALA A 52 1.22 -1.22 -11.07
CA ALA A 52 0.78 -2.10 -10.00
C ALA A 52 -0.53 -1.60 -9.39
N GLN A 53 -1.51 -2.49 -9.22
CA GLN A 53 -2.81 -2.12 -8.68
C GLN A 53 -2.68 -1.68 -7.22
N ILE A 54 -2.99 -0.41 -6.94
CA ILE A 54 -2.78 0.20 -5.61
C ILE A 54 -3.46 -0.58 -4.48
N GLY A 55 -4.67 -1.10 -4.69
CA GLY A 55 -5.37 -1.90 -3.68
C GLY A 55 -4.59 -3.16 -3.26
N LYS A 56 -3.93 -3.82 -4.21
CA LYS A 56 -3.08 -5.00 -3.93
C LYS A 56 -1.75 -4.63 -3.28
N VAL A 57 -1.21 -3.45 -3.62
CA VAL A 57 -0.02 -2.91 -2.94
C VAL A 57 -0.35 -2.59 -1.48
N LEU A 58 -1.51 -1.99 -1.19
CA LEU A 58 -1.95 -1.74 0.19
C LEU A 58 -2.17 -3.02 0.98
N LEU A 59 -2.72 -4.07 0.36
CA LEU A 59 -2.82 -5.40 0.97
C LEU A 59 -1.43 -5.95 1.35
N LEU A 60 -0.48 -5.87 0.42
CA LEU A 60 0.89 -6.32 0.63
C LEU A 60 1.60 -5.55 1.75
N LEU A 61 1.41 -4.23 1.81
CA LEU A 61 1.94 -3.39 2.88
C LEU A 61 1.36 -3.79 4.24
N GLY A 62 0.05 -4.05 4.31
CA GLY A 62 -0.62 -4.52 5.53
C GLY A 62 -0.04 -5.84 6.04
N GLU A 63 0.18 -6.80 5.15
CA GLU A 63 0.80 -8.09 5.50
C GLU A 63 2.23 -7.92 6.03
N LEU A 64 2.99 -6.98 5.45
CA LEU A 64 4.36 -6.68 5.89
C LEU A 64 4.41 -5.80 7.16
N GLY A 65 3.27 -5.43 7.75
CA GLY A 65 3.20 -4.54 8.90
C GLY A 65 3.60 -3.09 8.59
N VAL A 66 3.54 -2.68 7.33
CA VAL A 66 3.89 -1.34 6.88
C VAL A 66 2.64 -0.46 6.80
N SER A 67 2.65 0.66 7.53
CA SER A 67 1.58 1.66 7.47
C SER A 67 1.94 2.76 6.47
N LEU A 68 1.02 3.06 5.55
CA LEU A 68 1.15 4.20 4.64
C LEU A 68 0.47 5.44 5.24
N LEU A 69 1.26 6.49 5.47
CA LEU A 69 0.77 7.78 5.94
C LEU A 69 0.81 8.79 4.79
N ALA A 70 -0.27 9.56 4.63
CA ALA A 70 -0.34 10.66 3.68
C ALA A 70 -0.42 11.98 4.44
N GLN A 71 0.35 12.97 3.99
CA GLN A 71 0.29 14.34 4.47
C GLN A 71 -0.21 15.23 3.34
N SER A 72 -1.07 16.18 3.69
CA SER A 72 -1.61 17.16 2.76
C SER A 72 -0.85 18.48 2.96
N SER A 73 -0.43 19.10 1.86
CA SER A 73 0.11 20.47 1.88
C SER A 73 -0.98 21.54 2.03
N ILE A 74 -2.25 21.14 1.92
CA ILE A 74 -3.41 22.01 2.10
C ILE A 74 -4.22 21.58 3.32
N GLU A 75 -4.86 22.55 3.98
CA GLU A 75 -5.82 22.27 5.03
C GLU A 75 -7.08 21.62 4.43
N ILE A 76 -7.50 20.50 5.01
CA ILE A 76 -8.76 19.84 4.65
C ILE A 76 -9.74 20.12 5.78
N SER A 77 -10.76 20.93 5.51
CA SER A 77 -11.81 21.21 6.52
C SER A 77 -12.50 19.92 6.95
N ALA A 78 -12.86 19.85 8.24
CA ALA A 78 -13.56 18.69 8.80
C ALA A 78 -14.85 18.36 8.02
N GLU A 79 -15.57 19.39 7.57
CA GLU A 79 -16.77 19.24 6.74
C GLU A 79 -16.46 18.53 5.40
N ASN A 80 -15.39 18.92 4.71
CA ASN A 80 -15.01 18.30 3.44
C ASN A 80 -14.53 16.85 3.63
N ALA A 81 -13.78 16.58 4.71
CA ALA A 81 -13.37 15.22 5.06
C ALA A 81 -14.57 14.30 5.35
N LEU A 82 -15.56 14.79 6.12
CA LEU A 82 -16.79 14.05 6.42
C LEU A 82 -17.61 13.78 5.16
N LYS A 83 -17.81 14.80 4.29
CA LYS A 83 -18.52 14.63 3.01
C LYS A 83 -17.83 13.60 2.11
N ALA A 84 -16.50 13.57 2.06
CA ALA A 84 -15.74 12.61 1.27
C ALA A 84 -15.93 11.16 1.78
N ALA A 85 -15.97 10.95 3.10
CA ALA A 85 -16.16 9.64 3.70
C ALA A 85 -17.60 9.09 3.54
N GLN A 86 -18.61 9.96 3.57
CA GLN A 86 -20.03 9.58 3.57
C GLN A 86 -20.56 9.08 2.20
N ARG A 87 -19.93 9.46 1.08
CA ARG A 87 -20.42 9.17 -0.29
C ARG A 87 -20.49 7.68 -0.68
N ARG A 88 -20.18 6.74 0.21
CA ARG A 88 -20.23 5.28 -0.05
C ARG A 88 -21.51 4.55 0.36
N ARG A 89 -22.57 5.22 0.81
CA ARG A 89 -23.86 4.55 1.13
C ARG A 89 -25.07 5.09 0.36
N SER A 90 -24.94 5.44 -0.91
CA SER A 90 -26.11 5.36 -1.81
C SER A 90 -26.22 3.92 -2.29
N ARG A 91 -27.16 3.17 -1.70
CA ARG A 91 -27.68 1.92 -2.25
C ARG A 91 -28.30 2.25 -3.61
N HIS A 92 -27.59 2.00 -4.70
CA HIS A 92 -28.12 2.04 -6.06
C HIS A 92 -27.18 1.20 -6.94
N GLY A 93 -27.55 0.05 -7.50
CA GLY A 93 -28.81 -0.69 -7.53
C GLY A 93 -28.59 -2.02 -8.27
N GLY A 94 -29.60 -2.89 -8.22
CA GLY A 94 -29.74 -4.09 -9.08
C GLY A 94 -29.06 -5.34 -8.58
#